data_AF-A6GIR1-F1
#
_entry.id   AF-A6GIR1-F1
#
_cell.length_a   1.000
_cell.length_b   1.000
_cell.length_c   1.000
_cell.angle_alpha   90.00
_cell.angle_beta   90.00
_cell.angle_gamma   90.00
#
_symmetry.space_group_name_H-M   'P 1'
#
loop_
_entity.id
_entity.type
_entity.pdbx_description
1 polymer ?
#
loop_
_entity_poly.entity_id
_entity_poly.type
_entity_poly.pdbx_seq_one_letter_code
_entity_poly.pdbx_strand_id
1 'polypeptide(L)'
;MAAENPSPSEALPPFDPDLDHFARLGLRPGYAVDRDAVEAAYLERSKVVHPDRFATAGSGTRRAALEHSSALNEAYRVVRDRVLRAEYLVKLGGTDLDSSDPEGGAPKPEQAFLIDMIERRDAIDEGGVDLDDLRDSVEDELEAALASAVAGLDAGDHASAAAALVRRRYLDRFLAEIDDAIG
;
A
#
# COMPACT_ATOMS: atom_id res chain seq x y z
N MET A 1 16.25 -1.53 -48.09
CA MET A 1 16.12 -0.72 -46.86
C MET A 1 16.18 -1.67 -45.70
N ALA A 2 17.34 -1.74 -45.03
CA ALA A 2 17.49 -2.53 -43.82
C ALA A 2 16.77 -1.80 -42.68
N ALA A 3 15.90 -2.49 -41.96
CA ALA A 3 15.41 -2.02 -40.68
C ALA A 3 16.62 -2.02 -39.74
N GLU A 4 17.09 -0.85 -39.34
CA GLU A 4 18.03 -0.72 -38.23
C GLU A 4 17.35 -1.32 -37.00
N ASN A 5 17.83 -2.48 -36.56
CA ASN A 5 17.50 -2.99 -35.25
C ASN A 5 18.02 -1.96 -34.23
N PRO A 6 17.19 -1.45 -33.31
CA PRO A 6 17.65 -0.53 -32.30
C PRO A 6 18.78 -1.17 -31.49
N SER A 7 19.76 -0.35 -31.09
CA SER A 7 20.89 -0.83 -30.28
C SER A 7 20.37 -1.51 -29.00
N PRO A 8 21.07 -2.54 -28.46
CA PRO A 8 20.65 -3.26 -27.25
C PRO A 8 20.40 -2.36 -26.01
N SER A 9 20.90 -1.12 -26.03
CA SER A 9 20.74 -0.08 -25.00
C SER A 9 19.40 0.68 -25.07
N GLU A 10 18.56 0.46 -26.08
CA GLU A 10 17.30 1.20 -26.30
C GLU A 10 16.04 0.33 -26.17
N ALA A 11 16.19 -0.98 -25.94
CA ALA A 11 15.05 -1.88 -25.77
C ALA A 11 14.57 -1.87 -24.31
N LEU A 12 13.26 -1.69 -24.11
CA LEU A 12 12.64 -1.94 -22.82
C LEU A 12 12.84 -3.41 -22.42
N PRO A 13 13.06 -3.72 -21.13
CA PRO A 13 13.03 -5.10 -20.67
C PRO A 13 11.64 -5.71 -20.94
N PRO A 14 11.51 -7.04 -21.05
CA PRO A 14 10.21 -7.69 -21.10
C PRO A 14 9.34 -7.24 -19.92
N PHE A 15 8.07 -6.91 -20.20
CA PHE A 15 7.12 -6.59 -19.15
C PHE A 15 6.67 -7.86 -18.46
N ASP A 16 6.86 -7.89 -17.14
CA ASP A 16 6.34 -8.93 -16.28
C ASP A 16 5.17 -8.34 -15.44
N PRO A 17 3.93 -8.79 -15.64
CA PRO A 17 2.78 -8.33 -14.85
C PRO A 17 2.80 -8.88 -13.42
N ASP A 18 3.44 -10.01 -13.17
CA ASP A 18 3.43 -10.72 -11.88
C ASP A 18 4.58 -10.31 -10.96
N LEU A 19 5.53 -9.52 -11.48
CA LEU A 19 6.64 -8.97 -10.71
C LEU A 19 6.14 -8.15 -9.52
N ASP A 20 6.60 -8.49 -8.31
CA ASP A 20 6.21 -7.80 -7.09
C ASP A 20 6.76 -6.36 -7.02
N HIS A 21 6.15 -5.51 -6.19
CA HIS A 21 6.52 -4.09 -6.11
C HIS A 21 7.95 -3.87 -5.59
N PHE A 22 8.46 -4.70 -4.70
CA PHE A 22 9.84 -4.58 -4.22
C PHE A 22 10.81 -4.93 -5.34
N ALA A 23 10.58 -6.04 -6.05
CA ALA A 23 11.39 -6.46 -7.18
C ALA A 23 11.35 -5.45 -8.35
N ARG A 24 10.19 -4.80 -8.60
CA ARG A 24 10.08 -3.69 -9.55
C ARG A 24 10.98 -2.51 -9.20
N LEU A 25 11.21 -2.26 -7.91
CA LEU A 25 12.14 -1.25 -7.41
C LEU A 25 13.56 -1.79 -7.21
N GLY A 26 13.78 -3.10 -7.35
CA GLY A 26 15.08 -3.73 -7.07
C GLY A 26 15.41 -3.83 -5.58
N LEU A 27 14.38 -3.85 -4.74
CA LEU A 27 14.49 -3.95 -3.29
C LEU A 27 14.11 -5.37 -2.85
N ARG A 28 14.56 -5.76 -1.65
CA ARG A 28 14.09 -6.99 -1.00
C ARG A 28 12.75 -6.72 -0.29
N PRO A 29 11.78 -7.64 -0.34
CA PRO A 29 10.56 -7.53 0.44
C PRO A 29 10.85 -7.42 1.93
N GLY A 30 10.22 -6.46 2.59
CA GLY A 30 10.32 -6.26 4.03
C GLY A 30 9.67 -4.94 4.45
N TYR A 31 9.35 -4.82 5.74
CA TYR A 31 8.79 -3.58 6.27
C TYR A 31 9.86 -2.52 6.53
N ALA A 32 11.01 -2.95 7.05
CA ALA A 32 12.17 -2.10 7.36
C ALA A 32 12.89 -1.64 6.08
N VAL A 33 12.24 -0.76 5.33
CA VAL A 33 12.77 -0.15 4.10
C VAL A 33 12.88 1.36 4.29
N ASP A 34 14.08 1.87 4.02
CA ASP A 34 14.41 3.30 4.01
C ASP A 34 13.68 4.02 2.87
N ARG A 35 12.94 5.08 3.20
CA ARG A 35 12.16 5.88 2.23
C ARG A 35 13.07 6.55 1.20
N ASP A 36 14.25 7.00 1.61
CA ASP A 36 15.18 7.67 0.70
C ASP A 36 15.77 6.66 -0.30
N ALA A 37 16.01 5.43 0.15
CA ALA A 37 16.43 4.34 -0.73
C ALA A 37 15.33 3.96 -1.74
N VAL A 38 14.05 3.95 -1.33
CA VAL A 38 12.91 3.72 -2.25
C VAL A 38 12.84 4.81 -3.30
N GLU A 39 12.98 6.08 -2.89
CA GLU A 39 12.95 7.22 -3.80
C GLU A 39 14.13 7.22 -4.78
N ALA A 40 15.35 6.93 -4.30
CA ALA A 40 16.52 6.80 -5.16
C ALA A 40 16.34 5.69 -6.21
N ALA A 41 15.87 4.51 -5.78
CA ALA A 41 15.61 3.38 -6.67
C ALA A 41 14.53 3.69 -7.72
N TYR A 42 13.46 4.38 -7.31
CA TYR A 42 12.42 4.85 -8.21
C TYR A 42 12.97 5.82 -9.28
N LEU A 43 13.71 6.85 -8.85
CA LEU A 43 14.26 7.86 -9.76
C LEU A 43 15.26 7.27 -10.76
N GLU A 44 16.08 6.30 -10.34
CA GLU A 44 17.00 5.59 -11.23
C GLU A 44 16.24 4.82 -12.32
N ARG A 45 15.22 4.04 -11.91
CA ARG A 45 14.46 3.19 -12.83
C ARG A 45 13.53 3.98 -13.73
N SER A 46 12.93 5.06 -13.23
CA SER A 46 12.04 5.93 -14.00
C SER A 46 12.75 6.49 -15.23
N LYS A 47 14.04 6.84 -15.10
CA LYS A 47 14.87 7.29 -16.24
C LYS A 47 15.01 6.25 -17.35
N VAL A 48 14.84 4.96 -17.07
CA VAL A 48 14.95 3.89 -18.07
C VAL A 48 13.61 3.70 -18.79
N VAL A 49 12.50 3.75 -18.05
CA VAL A 49 11.16 3.40 -18.55
C VAL A 49 10.29 4.62 -18.91
N HIS A 50 10.81 5.85 -18.76
CA HIS A 50 10.03 7.07 -18.99
C HIS A 50 9.44 7.12 -20.41
N PRO A 51 8.12 7.35 -20.58
CA PRO A 51 7.47 7.37 -21.89
C PRO A 51 8.10 8.34 -22.90
N ASP A 52 8.58 9.51 -22.45
CA ASP A 52 9.21 10.51 -23.32
C ASP A 52 10.43 9.99 -24.07
N ARG A 53 11.17 9.02 -23.52
CA ARG A 53 12.31 8.39 -24.21
C ARG A 53 11.89 7.61 -25.45
N PHE A 54 10.63 7.20 -25.49
CA PHE A 54 10.05 6.39 -26.55
C PHE A 54 9.03 7.18 -27.38
N ALA A 55 8.96 8.51 -27.23
CA ALA A 55 7.98 9.35 -27.92
C ALA A 55 8.00 9.21 -29.46
N THR A 56 9.19 8.97 -30.03
CA THR A 56 9.41 8.75 -31.47
C THR A 56 9.34 7.27 -31.87
N ALA A 57 9.15 6.36 -30.91
CA ALA A 57 9.10 4.92 -31.17
C ALA A 57 7.74 4.46 -31.72
N GLY A 58 7.71 3.22 -32.23
CA GLY A 58 6.49 2.56 -32.67
C GLY A 58 5.42 2.48 -31.58
N SER A 59 4.15 2.33 -31.98
CA SER A 59 3.01 2.26 -31.05
C SER A 59 3.15 1.17 -29.99
N GLY A 60 3.69 0.00 -30.35
CA GLY A 60 3.96 -1.09 -29.40
C GLY A 60 4.95 -0.71 -28.31
N THR A 61 6.08 -0.11 -28.68
CA THR A 61 7.11 0.33 -27.72
C THR A 61 6.60 1.45 -26.81
N ARG A 62 5.84 2.41 -27.35
CA ARG A 62 5.21 3.47 -26.54
C ARG A 62 4.24 2.91 -25.52
N ARG A 63 3.42 1.93 -25.92
CA ARG A 63 2.50 1.25 -25.02
C ARG A 63 3.24 0.51 -23.90
N ALA A 64 4.29 -0.24 -24.26
CA ALA A 64 5.11 -0.93 -23.27
C ALA A 64 5.76 0.07 -22.27
N ALA A 65 6.27 1.21 -22.75
CA ALA A 65 6.83 2.24 -21.87
C ALA A 65 5.79 2.76 -20.86
N LEU A 66 4.55 2.98 -21.29
CA LEU A 66 3.45 3.38 -20.40
C LEU A 66 3.13 2.29 -19.36
N GLU A 67 3.09 1.02 -19.77
CA GLU A 67 2.84 -0.12 -18.86
C GLU A 67 3.94 -0.22 -17.79
N HIS A 68 5.22 -0.13 -18.19
CA HIS A 68 6.35 -0.12 -17.26
C HIS A 68 6.32 1.09 -16.32
N SER A 69 6.09 2.29 -16.84
CA SER A 69 6.04 3.51 -16.04
C SER A 69 4.91 3.46 -15.02
N SER A 70 3.73 2.98 -15.42
CA SER A 70 2.58 2.82 -14.52
C SER A 70 2.87 1.83 -13.40
N ALA A 71 3.41 0.65 -13.74
CA ALA A 71 3.75 -0.37 -12.76
C ALA A 71 4.86 0.07 -11.78
N LEU A 72 5.82 0.86 -12.25
CA LEU A 72 6.88 1.44 -11.41
C LEU A 72 6.34 2.51 -10.46
N ASN A 73 5.44 3.38 -10.94
CA ASN A 73 4.78 4.40 -10.11
C ASN A 73 3.95 3.75 -9.00
N GLU A 74 3.21 2.69 -9.33
CA GLU A 74 2.43 1.95 -8.36
C GLU A 74 3.31 1.28 -7.30
N ALA A 75 4.39 0.62 -7.74
CA ALA A 75 5.36 0.03 -6.83
C ALA A 75 5.96 1.07 -5.86
N TYR A 76 6.33 2.24 -6.38
CA TYR A 76 6.84 3.35 -5.58
C TYR A 76 5.82 3.83 -4.54
N ARG A 77 4.57 4.06 -4.96
CA ARG A 77 3.47 4.49 -4.08
C ARG A 77 3.27 3.50 -2.93
N VAL A 78 3.17 2.20 -3.25
CA VAL A 78 2.92 1.14 -2.28
C VAL A 78 4.09 0.95 -1.31
N VAL A 79 5.33 0.89 -1.82
CA VAL A 79 6.50 0.59 -0.97
C VAL A 79 6.96 1.79 -0.12
N ARG A 80 6.72 3.02 -0.58
CA ARG A 80 7.08 4.24 0.18
C ARG A 80 6.11 4.53 1.32
N ASP A 81 4.82 4.29 1.10
CA ASP A 81 3.81 4.48 2.12
C ASP A 81 3.88 3.36 3.16
N ARG A 82 3.93 3.74 4.45
CA ARG A 82 4.19 2.78 5.52
C ARG A 82 3.00 1.84 5.76
N VAL A 83 1.77 2.27 5.47
CA VAL A 83 0.56 1.47 5.67
C VAL A 83 0.38 0.57 4.47
N LEU A 84 0.42 1.11 3.25
CA LEU A 84 0.29 0.33 2.02
C LEU A 84 1.38 -0.74 1.93
N ARG A 85 2.60 -0.44 2.39
CA ARG A 85 3.67 -1.43 2.47
C ARG A 85 3.34 -2.58 3.41
N ALA A 86 2.75 -2.32 4.59
CA ALA A 86 2.33 -3.39 5.50
C ALA A 86 1.21 -4.24 4.89
N GLU A 87 0.19 -3.61 4.30
CA GLU A 87 -0.89 -4.31 3.60
C GLU A 87 -0.35 -5.16 2.44
N TYR A 88 0.61 -4.64 1.69
CA TYR A 88 1.23 -5.37 0.59
C TYR A 88 2.06 -6.57 1.07
N LEU A 89 2.78 -6.46 2.18
CA LEU A 89 3.51 -7.58 2.77
C LEU A 89 2.56 -8.67 3.30
N VAL A 90 1.41 -8.28 3.86
CA VAL A 90 0.34 -9.23 4.21
C VAL A 90 -0.22 -9.92 2.96
N LYS A 91 -0.41 -9.17 1.86
CA LYS A 91 -0.82 -9.73 0.56
C LYS A 91 0.18 -10.70 -0.03
N LEU A 92 1.48 -10.42 0.05
CA LEU A 92 2.53 -11.36 -0.33
C LEU A 92 2.53 -12.63 0.54
N GLY A 93 2.03 -12.55 1.77
CA GLY A 93 1.80 -13.68 2.67
C GLY A 93 0.52 -14.47 2.39
N GLY A 94 -0.27 -14.09 1.37
CA GLY A 94 -1.48 -14.79 0.94
C GLY A 94 -2.80 -14.22 1.46
N THR A 95 -2.78 -13.08 2.16
CA THR A 95 -3.99 -12.42 2.65
C THR A 95 -4.22 -11.08 1.95
N ASP A 96 -5.22 -11.02 1.07
CA ASP A 96 -5.61 -9.79 0.38
C ASP A 96 -6.74 -9.08 1.14
N LEU A 97 -6.41 -7.96 1.80
CA LEU A 97 -7.38 -7.19 2.59
C LEU A 97 -8.49 -6.54 1.74
N ASP A 98 -8.32 -6.49 0.42
CA ASP A 98 -9.34 -6.00 -0.51
C ASP A 98 -10.23 -7.13 -1.04
N SER A 99 -9.88 -8.39 -0.76
CA SER A 99 -10.66 -9.55 -1.15
C SER A 99 -11.70 -9.93 -0.08
N SER A 100 -12.87 -10.37 -0.54
CA SER A 100 -13.93 -10.94 0.31
C SER A 100 -13.86 -12.48 0.40
N ASP A 101 -12.79 -13.08 -0.12
CA ASP A 101 -12.58 -14.53 -0.08
C ASP A 101 -12.47 -15.03 1.38
N PRO A 102 -13.21 -16.08 1.79
CA PRO A 102 -13.11 -16.62 3.15
C PRO A 102 -11.73 -17.20 3.54
N GLU A 103 -10.94 -17.69 2.57
CA GLU A 103 -9.68 -18.37 2.85
C GLU A 103 -8.46 -17.44 2.74
N GLY A 104 -8.52 -16.44 1.88
CA GLY A 104 -7.41 -15.51 1.61
C GLY A 104 -7.78 -14.03 1.63
N GLY A 105 -9.01 -13.69 2.05
CA GLY A 105 -9.49 -12.31 2.13
C GLY A 105 -9.31 -11.67 3.50
N ALA A 106 -9.89 -10.48 3.67
CA ALA A 106 -9.78 -9.73 4.91
C ALA A 106 -10.35 -10.54 6.10
N PRO A 107 -9.60 -10.68 7.21
CA PRO A 107 -10.13 -11.30 8.41
C PRO A 107 -11.30 -10.48 8.97
N LYS A 108 -12.24 -11.18 9.61
CA LYS A 108 -13.36 -10.52 10.28
C LYS A 108 -12.87 -9.83 11.56
N PRO A 109 -13.25 -8.56 11.80
CA PRO A 109 -12.96 -7.90 13.07
C PRO A 109 -13.57 -8.65 14.26
N GLU A 110 -12.94 -8.50 15.42
CA GLU A 110 -13.46 -9.05 16.67
C GLU A 110 -14.79 -8.41 17.06
N GLN A 111 -15.72 -9.22 17.60
CA GLN A 111 -17.04 -8.72 17.99
C GLN A 111 -16.96 -7.63 19.06
N ALA A 112 -16.03 -7.75 20.02
CA ALA A 112 -15.83 -6.75 21.07
C ALA A 112 -15.40 -5.40 20.47
N PHE A 113 -14.50 -5.41 19.48
CA PHE A 113 -14.09 -4.20 18.77
C PHE A 113 -15.26 -3.55 18.03
N LEU A 114 -16.10 -4.34 17.35
CA LEU A 114 -17.28 -3.79 16.67
C LEU A 114 -18.29 -3.16 17.63
N ILE A 115 -18.46 -3.71 18.83
CA ILE A 115 -19.32 -3.15 19.87
C ILE A 115 -18.75 -1.81 20.37
N ASP A 116 -17.46 -1.77 20.68
CA ASP A 116 -16.78 -0.53 21.08
C ASP A 116 -16.95 0.60 20.04
N MET A 117 -16.81 0.28 18.75
CA MET A 117 -17.03 1.23 17.66
C MET A 117 -18.48 1.73 17.54
N ILE A 118 -19.47 0.97 18.02
CA ILE A 118 -20.87 1.42 18.07
C ILE A 118 -21.05 2.34 19.27
N GLU A 119 -20.59 1.93 20.45
CA GLU A 119 -20.69 2.72 21.68
C GLU A 119 -20.01 4.10 21.55
N ARG A 120 -18.87 4.16 20.85
CA ARG A 120 -18.16 5.42 20.58
C ARG A 120 -18.94 6.35 19.65
N ARG A 121 -19.65 5.81 18.65
CA ARG A 121 -20.52 6.60 17.76
C ARG A 121 -21.73 7.13 18.51
N ASP A 122 -22.36 6.29 19.32
CA ASP A 122 -23.48 6.70 20.16
C ASP A 122 -23.06 7.84 21.10
N ALA A 123 -21.85 7.76 21.69
CA ALA A 123 -21.32 8.80 22.56
C ALA A 123 -21.07 10.14 21.84
N ILE A 124 -20.66 10.11 20.56
CA ILE A 124 -20.57 11.29 19.69
C ILE A 124 -21.96 11.90 19.49
N ASP A 125 -22.95 11.09 19.10
CA ASP A 125 -24.32 11.53 18.81
C ASP A 125 -25.02 12.14 20.04
N GLU A 126 -24.71 11.63 21.24
CA GLU A 126 -25.23 12.14 22.51
C GLU A 126 -24.51 13.42 23.00
N GLY A 127 -23.41 13.82 22.35
CA GLY A 127 -22.55 14.91 22.80
C GLY A 127 -21.85 14.61 24.14
N GLY A 128 -21.65 13.32 24.43
CA GLY A 128 -21.08 12.83 25.69
C GLY A 128 -19.55 12.78 25.71
N VAL A 129 -18.91 13.19 24.62
CA VAL A 129 -17.44 13.10 24.43
C VAL A 129 -16.87 14.42 23.95
N ASP A 130 -15.62 14.66 24.31
CA ASP A 130 -14.79 15.69 23.69
C ASP A 130 -14.23 15.12 22.38
N LEU A 131 -14.55 15.76 21.26
CA LEU A 131 -14.20 15.26 19.93
C LEU A 131 -12.70 15.40 19.64
N ASP A 132 -12.04 16.43 20.17
CA ASP A 132 -10.59 16.61 19.98
C ASP A 132 -9.83 15.52 20.76
N ASP A 133 -10.22 15.25 22.00
CA ASP A 133 -9.63 14.17 22.80
C ASP A 133 -9.88 12.78 22.16
N LEU A 134 -11.09 12.56 21.61
CA LEU A 134 -11.43 11.31 20.93
C LEU A 134 -10.63 11.13 19.64
N ARG A 135 -10.45 12.21 18.87
CA ARG A 135 -9.62 12.24 17.65
C ARG A 135 -8.19 11.84 17.97
N ASP A 136 -7.57 12.47 18.95
CA ASP A 136 -6.20 12.17 19.38
C ASP A 136 -6.07 10.71 19.85
N SER A 137 -7.06 10.20 20.61
CA SER A 137 -7.09 8.80 21.01
C SER A 137 -7.18 7.83 19.83
N VAL A 138 -7.95 8.16 18.77
CA VAL A 138 -8.04 7.31 17.56
C VAL A 138 -6.73 7.34 16.77
N GLU A 139 -6.07 8.50 16.69
CA GLU A 139 -4.77 8.63 16.03
C GLU A 139 -3.71 7.74 16.72
N ASP A 140 -3.69 7.70 18.05
CA ASP A 140 -2.83 6.79 18.81
C ASP A 140 -3.17 5.30 18.55
N GLU A 141 -4.46 4.95 18.48
CA GLU A 141 -4.88 3.59 18.15
C GLU A 141 -4.46 3.18 16.73
N LEU A 142 -4.49 4.11 15.76
CA LEU A 142 -4.03 3.87 14.39
C LEU A 142 -2.53 3.55 14.33
N GLU A 143 -1.72 4.29 15.09
CA GLU A 143 -0.29 4.04 15.22
C GLU A 143 -0.02 2.69 15.90
N ALA A 144 -0.74 2.39 16.99
CA ALA A 144 -0.62 1.12 17.70
C ALA A 144 -1.02 -0.08 16.82
N ALA A 145 -2.08 0.05 16.02
CA ALA A 145 -2.52 -0.99 15.10
C ALA A 145 -1.46 -1.26 14.01
N LEU A 146 -0.85 -0.20 13.45
CA LEU A 146 0.24 -0.37 12.50
C LEU A 146 1.47 -1.02 13.15
N ALA A 147 1.87 -0.59 14.36
CA ALA A 147 2.99 -1.18 15.07
C ALA A 147 2.76 -2.68 15.37
N SER A 148 1.55 -3.05 15.76
CA SER A 148 1.14 -4.45 15.94
C SER A 148 1.22 -5.24 14.64
N ALA A 149 0.77 -4.66 13.52
CA ALA A 149 0.87 -5.30 12.21
C ALA A 149 2.32 -5.56 11.81
N VAL A 150 3.21 -4.59 12.05
CA VAL A 150 4.65 -4.72 11.77
C VAL A 150 5.28 -5.80 12.63
N ALA A 151 4.97 -5.85 13.93
CA ALA A 151 5.46 -6.90 14.81
C ALA A 151 4.99 -8.30 14.35
N GLY A 152 3.74 -8.43 13.89
CA GLY A 152 3.23 -9.66 13.29
C GLY A 152 4.00 -10.05 12.03
N LEU A 153 4.25 -9.11 11.12
CA LEU A 153 5.05 -9.34 9.91
C LEU A 153 6.48 -9.79 10.23
N ASP A 154 7.16 -9.12 11.18
CA ASP A 154 8.52 -9.46 11.60
C ASP A 154 8.59 -10.86 12.25
N ALA A 155 7.51 -11.28 12.92
CA ALA A 155 7.37 -12.61 13.50
C ALA A 155 6.93 -13.69 12.48
N GLY A 156 6.57 -13.31 11.26
CA GLY A 156 5.97 -14.21 10.25
C GLY A 156 4.51 -14.57 10.53
N ASP A 157 3.86 -13.92 11.49
CA ASP A 157 2.44 -14.07 11.79
C ASP A 157 1.60 -13.12 10.94
N HIS A 158 1.43 -13.50 9.67
CA HIS A 158 0.64 -12.74 8.70
C HIS A 158 -0.84 -12.63 9.10
N ALA A 159 -1.37 -13.60 9.85
CA ALA A 159 -2.77 -13.59 10.28
C ALA A 159 -3.02 -12.49 11.32
N SER A 160 -2.16 -12.39 12.34
CA SER A 160 -2.23 -11.30 13.32
C SER A 160 -1.96 -9.94 12.66
N ALA A 161 -1.03 -9.87 11.71
CA ALA A 161 -0.77 -8.65 10.97
C ALA A 161 -1.99 -8.19 10.15
N ALA A 162 -2.66 -9.12 9.46
CA ALA A 162 -3.88 -8.84 8.71
C ALA A 162 -5.00 -8.33 9.64
N ALA A 163 -5.22 -8.97 10.79
CA ALA A 163 -6.23 -8.54 11.75
C ALA A 163 -5.97 -7.12 12.28
N ALA A 164 -4.71 -6.79 12.59
CA ALA A 164 -4.31 -5.46 13.03
C ALA A 164 -4.54 -4.39 11.94
N LEU A 165 -4.24 -4.68 10.67
CA LEU A 165 -4.49 -3.77 9.55
C LEU A 165 -5.98 -3.60 9.25
N VAL A 166 -6.78 -4.67 9.39
CA VAL A 166 -8.25 -4.54 9.30
C VAL A 166 -8.77 -3.61 10.39
N ARG A 167 -8.33 -3.78 11.65
CA ARG A 167 -8.70 -2.85 12.74
C ARG A 167 -8.32 -1.41 12.38
N ARG A 168 -7.11 -1.21 11.83
CA ARG A 168 -6.64 0.10 11.38
C ARG A 168 -7.57 0.72 10.31
N ARG A 169 -8.05 -0.05 9.33
CA ARG A 169 -9.00 0.43 8.30
C ARG A 169 -10.35 0.87 8.90
N TYR A 170 -10.81 0.24 9.98
CA TYR A 170 -12.02 0.68 10.69
C TYR A 170 -11.78 1.98 11.46
N LEU A 171 -10.63 2.09 12.12
CA LEU A 171 -10.24 3.30 12.84
C LEU A 171 -10.03 4.48 11.89
N ASP A 172 -9.43 4.29 10.71
CA ASP A 172 -9.24 5.38 9.72
C ASP A 172 -10.59 5.95 9.27
N ARG A 173 -11.58 5.08 9.02
CA ARG A 173 -12.94 5.51 8.65
C ARG A 173 -13.61 6.28 9.78
N PHE A 174 -13.42 5.81 11.01
CA PHE A 174 -13.98 6.48 12.18
C PHE A 174 -13.30 7.80 12.50
N LEU A 175 -11.99 7.91 12.28
CA LEU A 175 -11.27 9.19 12.38
C LEU A 175 -11.85 10.21 11.40
N ALA A 176 -12.13 9.79 10.15
CA ALA A 176 -12.78 10.67 9.17
C ALA A 176 -14.18 11.10 9.62
N GLU A 177 -14.96 10.21 10.23
CA GLU A 177 -16.28 10.55 10.81
C GLU A 177 -16.14 11.60 11.96
N ILE A 178 -15.11 11.48 12.81
CA ILE A 178 -14.84 12.46 13.88
C ILE A 178 -14.40 13.80 13.29
N ASP A 179 -13.47 13.80 12.33
CA ASP A 179 -13.00 15.02 11.65
C ASP A 179 -14.18 15.76 11.00
N ASP A 180 -15.12 15.04 10.37
CA ASP A 180 -16.35 15.60 9.81
C ASP A 180 -17.31 16.15 10.88
N ALA A 181 -17.29 15.61 12.11
CA ALA A 181 -18.12 16.10 13.22
C ALA A 181 -17.54 17.35 13.91
N ILE A 182 -16.21 17.53 13.86
CA ILE A 182 -15.50 18.72 14.35
C ILE A 182 -15.66 19.90 13.37
N GLY A 183 -15.67 19.61 12.07
CA GLY A 183 -15.58 20.58 10.95
C GLY A 183 -16.91 21.05 10.35
#